data_AF-A0A1W2B441-F1
#
_entry.id   AF-A0A1W2B441-F1
#
_cell.length_a   1.000
_cell.length_b   1.000
_cell.length_c   1.000
_cell.angle_alpha   90.00
_cell.angle_beta   90.00
_cell.angle_gamma   90.00
#
_symmetry.space_group_name_H-M   'P 1'
#
loop_
_entity.id
_entity.type
_entity.pdbx_description
1 polymer ?
#
loop_
_entity_poly.entity_id
_entity_poly.type
_entity_poly.pdbx_seq_one_letter_code
_entity_poly.pdbx_strand_id
1 'polypeptide(L)' 'MLRNMFRWGRAKSVTQCSCEPEWQGLYTEVYGERQLALPRDEMATLVGYLDLTAHCAGCGAEYPKPWGLASQ' A
#
# COMPACT_ATOMS: atom_id res chain seq x y z
N MET A 1 10.15 17.29 24.79
CA MET A 1 9.46 15.99 24.58
C MET A 1 8.01 16.29 24.20
N LEU A 2 7.70 16.44 22.90
CA LEU A 2 6.32 16.62 22.43
C LEU A 2 5.84 15.33 21.76
N ARG A 3 5.07 14.55 22.52
CA ARG A 3 4.22 13.47 22.01
C ARG A 3 3.07 14.12 21.24
N ASN A 4 3.17 14.21 19.93
CA ASN A 4 2.01 14.55 19.11
C ASN A 4 1.08 13.34 19.05
N MET A 5 -0.09 13.54 19.67
CA MET A 5 -1.20 12.63 19.76
C MET A 5 -1.75 12.31 18.37
N PHE A 6 -1.65 11.04 17.98
CA PHE A 6 -2.31 10.45 16.83
C PHE A 6 -3.83 10.61 16.98
N ARG A 7 -4.44 11.43 16.13
CA ARG A 7 -5.90 11.58 16.02
C ARG A 7 -6.43 10.51 15.07
N TRP A 8 -7.21 9.60 15.64
CA TRP A 8 -7.88 8.50 14.94
C TRP A 8 -9.12 9.01 14.19
N GLY A 9 -9.14 8.82 12.87
CA GLY A 9 -10.35 8.70 12.08
C GLY A 9 -10.59 7.22 11.80
N ARG A 10 -11.81 6.73 11.99
CA ARG A 10 -12.23 5.36 11.68
C ARG A 10 -11.93 5.03 10.22
N ALA A 11 -10.94 4.19 9.95
CA ALA A 11 -10.71 3.56 8.66
C ALA A 11 -9.99 2.23 8.92
N LYS A 12 -10.31 1.20 8.13
CA LYS A 12 -9.69 -0.13 8.15
C LYS A 12 -8.23 -0.06 8.59
N SER A 13 -7.85 -0.87 9.57
CA SER A 13 -6.50 -1.05 10.12
C SER A 13 -5.38 -0.69 9.13
N VAL A 14 -5.01 0.59 9.07
CA VAL A 14 -3.92 1.07 8.21
C VAL A 14 -2.66 0.51 8.85
N THR A 15 -2.17 -0.59 8.29
CA THR A 15 -0.97 -1.23 8.80
C THR A 15 0.18 -0.28 8.49
N GLN A 16 0.82 0.27 9.52
CA GLN A 16 1.94 1.18 9.33
C GLN A 16 3.17 0.36 8.90
N CYS A 17 3.81 0.77 7.80
CA CYS A 17 5.04 0.14 7.35
C CYS A 17 6.13 0.26 8.43
N SER A 18 6.80 -0.85 8.75
CA SER A 18 7.90 -0.88 9.73
C SER A 18 9.29 -0.92 9.06
N CYS A 19 9.36 -0.70 7.75
CA CYS A 19 10.61 -0.76 6.99
C CYS A 19 11.33 0.59 7.00
N GLU A 20 12.66 0.56 6.91
CA GLU A 20 13.50 1.76 6.76
C GLU A 20 14.46 1.57 5.56
N PRO A 21 14.33 2.34 4.46
CA PRO A 21 13.29 3.35 4.21
C PRO A 21 11.88 2.74 4.13
N GLU A 22 10.86 3.53 4.46
CA GLU A 22 9.47 3.07 4.36
C GLU A 22 9.15 2.69 2.92
N TRP A 23 8.34 1.64 2.74
CA TRP A 23 7.86 1.20 1.42
C TRP A 23 8.98 0.88 0.41
N GLN A 24 10.03 0.14 0.83
CA GLN A 24 11.15 -0.29 -0.04
C GLN A 24 10.71 -1.02 -1.33
N GLY A 25 9.52 -1.59 -1.32
CA GLY A 25 8.85 -2.18 -2.48
C GLY A 25 7.40 -2.47 -2.14
N LEU A 26 6.53 -2.41 -3.14
CA LEU A 26 5.13 -2.77 -3.03
C LEU A 26 4.84 -3.99 -3.91
N TYR A 27 3.99 -4.87 -3.43
CA TYR A 27 3.44 -5.96 -4.22
C TYR A 27 1.94 -6.05 -4.02
N THR A 28 1.26 -6.70 -4.94
CA THR A 28 -0.15 -7.08 -4.81
C THR A 28 -0.28 -8.53 -5.24
N GLU A 29 -1.30 -9.22 -4.75
CA GLU A 29 -1.63 -10.55 -5.24
C GLU A 29 -2.79 -10.45 -6.23
N VAL A 30 -2.57 -10.97 -7.44
CA VAL A 30 -3.55 -10.99 -8.53
C VAL A 30 -3.65 -12.43 -9.01
N TYR A 31 -4.83 -13.04 -8.87
CA TYR A 31 -5.04 -14.47 -9.19
C TYR A 31 -4.06 -15.43 -8.50
N GLY A 32 -3.60 -15.11 -7.28
CA GLY A 32 -2.63 -15.91 -6.54
C GLY A 32 -1.17 -15.69 -6.95
N GLU A 33 -0.90 -14.80 -7.92
CA GLU A 33 0.45 -14.42 -8.33
C GLU A 33 0.82 -13.06 -7.73
N ARG A 34 2.05 -12.96 -7.21
CA ARG A 34 2.58 -11.69 -6.71
C ARG A 34 3.06 -10.83 -7.86
N GLN A 35 2.42 -9.69 -8.02
CA GLN A 35 2.75 -8.68 -9.02
C GLN A 35 3.40 -7.48 -8.34
N LEU A 36 4.34 -6.85 -9.03
CA LEU A 36 5.00 -5.63 -8.54
C LEU A 36 4.02 -4.46 -8.61
N ALA A 37 3.83 -3.79 -7.47
CA ALA A 37 3.06 -2.57 -7.37
C ALA A 37 4.01 -1.37 -7.28
N LEU A 38 3.62 -0.24 -7.85
CA LEU A 38 4.34 1.02 -7.78
C LEU A 38 3.42 2.13 -7.26
N PRO A 39 3.93 3.01 -6.39
CA PRO A 39 3.18 4.18 -5.97
C PRO A 39 2.92 5.10 -7.17
N ARG A 40 1.74 5.69 -7.25
CA ARG A 40 1.33 6.62 -8.31
C ARG A 40 0.61 7.82 -7.71
N ASP A 41 0.47 8.87 -8.51
CA ASP A 41 -0.32 10.05 -8.13
C ASP A 41 -1.82 9.74 -8.15
N GLU A 42 -2.26 8.88 -9.08
CA GLU A 42 -3.65 8.45 -9.24
C GLU A 42 -3.77 6.92 -9.19
N MET A 43 -4.92 6.43 -8.71
CA MET A 43 -5.17 5.00 -8.60
C MET A 43 -5.35 4.42 -10.00
N ALA A 44 -4.58 3.39 -10.35
CA ALA A 44 -4.76 2.74 -11.64
C ALA A 44 -6.18 2.19 -11.74
N THR A 45 -6.88 2.48 -12.84
CA THR A 45 -8.28 2.06 -13.03
C THR A 45 -8.46 0.56 -12.80
N LEU A 46 -7.51 -0.26 -13.27
CA LEU A 46 -7.56 -1.71 -13.07
C LEU A 46 -7.48 -2.12 -11.60
N VAL A 47 -6.64 -1.44 -10.81
CA VAL A 47 -6.48 -1.70 -9.37
C VAL A 47 -7.78 -1.38 -8.64
N GLY A 48 -8.40 -0.23 -8.93
CA GLY A 48 -9.69 0.12 -8.36
C GLY A 48 -10.83 -0.78 -8.82
N TYR A 49 -10.82 -1.21 -10.09
CA TYR A 49 -11.84 -2.09 -10.66
C TYR A 49 -11.81 -3.50 -10.07
N LEU A 50 -10.61 -4.02 -9.78
CA LEU A 50 -10.39 -5.34 -9.20
C LEU A 50 -10.33 -5.33 -7.66
N ASP A 51 -10.55 -4.18 -7.02
CA ASP A 51 -10.41 -3.96 -5.57
C ASP A 51 -9.10 -4.52 -5.01
N LEU A 52 -8.00 -4.34 -5.75
CA LEU A 52 -6.70 -4.86 -5.35
C LEU A 52 -6.12 -4.03 -4.20
N THR A 53 -5.36 -4.70 -3.35
CA THR A 53 -4.66 -4.08 -2.23
C THR A 53 -3.15 -4.24 -2.40
N ALA A 54 -2.41 -3.15 -2.32
CA ALA A 54 -0.95 -3.20 -2.32
C ALA A 54 -0.44 -3.41 -0.89
N HIS A 55 0.64 -4.16 -0.79
CA HIS A 55 1.31 -4.50 0.45
C HIS A 55 2.81 -4.18 0.34
N CYS A 56 3.41 -3.80 1.46
CA CYS A 56 4.86 -3.65 1.52
C CYS A 56 5.54 -5.01 1.40
N ALA A 57 6.51 -5.13 0.49
CA ALA A 57 7.30 -6.35 0.30
C ALA A 57 8.14 -6.74 1.52
N GLY A 58 8.47 -5.78 2.40
CA GLY A 58 9.27 -6.04 3.60
C GLY A 58 8.43 -6.48 4.81
N CYS A 59 7.39 -5.71 5.16
CA CYS A 59 6.61 -5.94 6.38
C CYS A 59 5.17 -6.42 6.15
N GLY A 60 4.71 -6.53 4.90
CA GLY A 60 3.35 -6.93 4.56
C GLY A 60 2.28 -5.86 4.83
N ALA A 61 2.67 -4.67 5.27
CA ALA A 61 1.76 -3.58 5.57
C ALA A 61 0.93 -3.15 4.36
N GLU A 62 -0.38 -2.98 4.53
CA GLU A 62 -1.29 -2.45 3.51
C GLU A 62 -0.94 -1.00 3.15
N TYR A 63 -0.79 -0.73 1.85
CA TYR A 63 -0.41 0.57 1.32
C TYR A 63 -1.64 1.48 1.13
N PRO A 64 -1.75 2.61 1.84
CA PRO A 64 -2.97 3.42 1.86
C PRO A 64 -3.07 4.46 0.74
N LYS A 65 -2.03 4.62 -0.09
CA LYS A 65 -1.98 5.67 -1.12
C LYS A 65 -2.29 5.10 -2.51
N PRO A 66 -2.60 5.95 -3.50
CA PRO A 66 -2.80 5.49 -4.87
C PRO A 66 -1.57 4.76 -5.42
N TRP A 67 -1.84 3.68 -6.14
CA TRP A 67 -0.82 2.80 -6.70
C TRP A 67 -1.32 2.16 -7.99
N GLY A 68 -0.39 1.55 -8.72
CA GLY A 68 -0.68 0.80 -9.94
C GLY A 68 0.25 -0.39 -10.09
N LEU A 69 -0.09 -1.30 -11.00
CA LEU A 69 0.83 -2.37 -11.40
C LEU A 69 2.01 -1.76 -12.18
N ALA A 70 3.20 -2.34 -12.01
CA ALA A 70 4.38 -1.95 -12.77
C ALA A 70 4.27 -2.26 -14.27
N SER A 71 3.37 -3.17 -14.65
CA SER A 71 3.12 -3.61 -16.03
C SER A 71 2.17 -2.70 -16.82
N GLN A 72 1.71 -1.57 -16.26
CA GLN A 72 0.80 -0.61 -16.91
C GLN A 72 1.39 0.77 -17.10
#